data_AF-B7GH44-F1
#
_entry.id   AF-B7GH44-F1
#
_cell.length_a   1.000
_cell.length_b   1.000
_cell.length_c   1.000
_cell.angle_alpha   90.00
_cell.angle_beta   90.00
_cell.angle_gamma   90.00
#
_symmetry.space_group_name_H-M   'P 1'
#
loop_
_entity.id
_entity.type
_entity.pdbx_description
1 polymer ?
#
loop_
_entity_poly.entity_id
_entity_poly.type
_entity_poly.pdbx_seq_one_letter_code
_entity_poly.pdbx_strand_id
1 'polypeptide(L)'
;MKVFANERGLTLIELLVGLAITSIIAASAYGVFTAGTKAYKRIGIENQLRSEADILMTTMFNELYAFAPDGLKTDESNDDTLTFVNEIKKEIDTNTGLVEDREQAGQTLQITIDKTNEALLINGNQVTPSNLRIVSDQSKLTYTCVRAQQNVCKSGVISIRLSVQDNDHRNPDDPLYIEPFTLQSQFGF
;
A
#
# COMPACT_ATOMS: atom_id res chain seq x y z
N MET A 1 -50.60 5.00 -51.59
CA MET A 1 -49.34 4.93 -50.82
C MET A 1 -48.20 5.01 -51.82
N LYS A 2 -47.61 6.20 -52.03
CA LYS A 2 -46.53 6.39 -53.01
C LYS A 2 -45.21 5.93 -52.36
N VAL A 3 -44.71 4.77 -52.80
CA VAL A 3 -43.36 4.31 -52.49
C VAL A 3 -42.42 5.08 -53.41
N PHE A 4 -41.57 5.94 -52.86
CA PHE A 4 -40.47 6.54 -53.60
C PHE A 4 -39.36 5.49 -53.77
N ALA A 5 -39.50 4.62 -54.78
CA ALA A 5 -38.38 3.82 -55.26
C ALA A 5 -37.45 4.76 -56.05
N ASN A 6 -36.49 5.37 -55.36
CA ASN A 6 -35.45 6.20 -55.96
C ASN A 6 -34.28 5.29 -56.36
N GLU A 7 -34.27 4.82 -57.61
CA GLU A 7 -33.24 3.97 -58.22
C GLU A 7 -31.93 4.73 -58.56
N ARG A 8 -31.67 5.87 -57.90
CA ARG A 8 -30.42 6.62 -58.09
C ARG A 8 -29.36 6.02 -57.17
N GLY A 9 -28.47 5.22 -57.73
CA GLY A 9 -27.29 4.71 -57.03
C GLY A 9 -26.40 5.84 -56.50
N LEU A 10 -25.54 5.52 -55.53
CA LEU A 10 -24.53 6.45 -55.02
C LEU A 10 -23.54 6.83 -56.12
N THR A 11 -23.27 8.12 -56.27
CA THR A 11 -22.16 8.54 -57.11
C THR A 11 -20.84 8.18 -56.43
N LEU A 12 -19.79 7.89 -57.23
CA LEU A 12 -18.45 7.58 -56.71
C LEU A 12 -17.95 8.67 -55.74
N ILE A 13 -18.23 9.93 -56.05
CA ILE A 13 -17.81 11.07 -55.24
C ILE A 13 -18.55 11.13 -53.90
N GLU A 14 -19.86 10.89 -53.86
CA GLU A 14 -20.63 10.87 -52.61
C GLU A 14 -20.14 9.76 -51.67
N LEU A 15 -19.81 8.59 -52.23
CA LEU A 15 -19.27 7.47 -51.46
C LEU A 15 -17.88 7.79 -50.91
N LEU A 16 -16.99 8.38 -51.71
CA LEU A 16 -15.65 8.78 -51.27
C LEU A 16 -15.69 9.86 -50.19
N VAL A 17 -16.56 10.87 -50.34
CA VAL A 17 -16.74 11.93 -49.33
C VAL A 17 -17.32 11.35 -48.04
N GLY A 18 -18.32 10.46 -48.14
CA GLY A 18 -18.89 9.77 -46.98
C GLY A 18 -17.86 8.93 -46.22
N LEU A 19 -17.03 8.17 -46.93
CA LEU A 19 -15.93 7.39 -46.34
C LEU A 19 -14.87 8.29 -45.71
N ALA A 20 -14.49 9.39 -46.37
CA ALA A 20 -13.51 10.33 -45.83
C ALA A 20 -13.99 10.92 -44.50
N ILE A 21 -15.22 11.45 -44.45
CA ILE A 21 -15.79 12.02 -43.22
C ILE A 21 -15.90 10.96 -42.12
N THR A 22 -16.41 9.77 -42.46
CA THR A 22 -16.55 8.68 -41.50
C THR A 22 -15.20 8.24 -40.94
N SER A 23 -14.14 8.20 -41.77
CA SER A 23 -12.79 7.83 -41.33
C SER A 23 -12.20 8.82 -40.33
N ILE A 24 -12.43 10.12 -40.54
CA ILE A 24 -11.98 11.19 -39.63
C ILE A 24 -12.68 11.04 -38.27
N ILE A 25 -14.01 10.85 -38.30
CA ILE A 25 -14.80 10.65 -37.09
C ILE A 25 -14.36 9.38 -36.37
N ALA A 26 -14.21 8.26 -37.08
CA ALA A 26 -13.79 6.98 -36.51
C ALA A 26 -12.40 7.06 -35.87
N ALA A 27 -11.44 7.70 -36.52
CA ALA A 27 -10.09 7.90 -35.98
C ALA A 27 -10.13 8.71 -34.67
N SER A 28 -10.92 9.79 -34.62
CA SER A 28 -11.09 10.59 -33.40
C SER A 28 -11.74 9.79 -32.26
N ALA A 29 -12.81 9.04 -32.56
CA ALA A 29 -13.52 8.22 -31.59
C ALA A 29 -12.63 7.11 -31.03
N TYR A 30 -11.82 6.46 -31.89
CA TYR A 30 -10.86 5.45 -31.47
C TYR A 30 -9.76 6.01 -30.57
N GLY A 31 -9.26 7.21 -30.87
CA GLY A 31 -8.30 7.90 -30.01
C GLY A 31 -8.84 8.15 -28.61
N VAL A 32 -10.07 8.68 -28.51
CA VAL A 32 -10.72 8.91 -27.21
C VAL A 32 -10.99 7.60 -26.47
N PHE A 33 -11.48 6.57 -27.17
CA PHE A 33 -11.77 5.27 -26.57
C PHE A 33 -10.52 4.59 -26.01
N THR A 34 -9.42 4.61 -26.75
CA THR A 34 -8.15 4.02 -26.31
C THR A 34 -7.54 4.81 -25.14
N ALA A 35 -7.60 6.13 -25.16
CA ALA A 35 -7.18 6.96 -24.03
C ALA A 35 -8.02 6.68 -22.78
N GLY A 36 -9.36 6.61 -22.92
CA GLY A 36 -10.28 6.33 -21.82
C GLY A 36 -10.07 4.95 -21.21
N THR A 37 -9.87 3.92 -22.03
CA THR A 37 -9.61 2.55 -21.53
C THR A 37 -8.28 2.42 -20.80
N LYS A 38 -7.22 3.11 -21.27
CA LYS A 38 -5.94 3.17 -20.54
C LYS A 38 -6.08 3.88 -19.20
N ALA A 39 -6.75 5.04 -19.18
CA ALA A 39 -6.99 5.79 -17.95
C ALA A 39 -7.79 4.96 -16.93
N TYR A 40 -8.84 4.28 -17.39
CA TYR A 40 -9.65 3.41 -16.53
C TYR A 40 -8.82 2.28 -15.90
N LYS A 41 -7.98 1.58 -16.69
CA LYS A 41 -7.11 0.52 -16.19
C LYS A 41 -6.10 1.04 -15.17
N ARG A 42 -5.44 2.16 -15.49
CA ARG A 42 -4.46 2.80 -14.61
C ARG A 42 -5.08 3.13 -13.25
N ILE A 43 -6.24 3.79 -13.24
CA ILE A 43 -6.97 4.11 -12.00
C ILE A 43 -7.35 2.83 -11.23
N GLY A 44 -7.72 1.76 -11.94
CA GLY A 44 -7.99 0.46 -11.32
C GLY A 44 -6.79 -0.10 -10.57
N ILE A 45 -5.62 -0.12 -11.21
CA ILE A 45 -4.36 -0.60 -10.61
C ILE A 45 -3.95 0.30 -9.44
N GLU A 46 -4.02 1.63 -9.57
CA GLU A 46 -3.71 2.57 -8.48
C GLU A 46 -4.61 2.36 -7.26
N ASN A 47 -5.91 2.12 -7.47
CA ASN A 47 -6.84 1.85 -6.37
C ASN A 47 -6.59 0.50 -5.71
N GLN A 48 -6.25 -0.53 -6.50
CA GLN A 48 -5.87 -1.83 -5.97
C GLN A 48 -4.60 -1.71 -5.11
N LEU A 49 -3.57 -1.06 -5.65
CA LEU A 49 -2.31 -0.84 -4.94
C LEU A 49 -2.53 -0.06 -3.64
N ARG A 50 -3.39 0.98 -3.66
CA ARG A 50 -3.78 1.72 -2.44
C ARG A 50 -4.46 0.81 -1.42
N SER A 51 -5.44 0.01 -1.86
CA SER A 51 -6.15 -0.91 -0.97
C SER A 51 -5.22 -1.95 -0.33
N GLU A 52 -4.27 -2.49 -1.09
CA GLU A 52 -3.31 -3.47 -0.58
C GLU A 52 -2.31 -2.84 0.39
N ALA A 53 -1.88 -1.61 0.13
CA ALA A 53 -1.00 -0.88 1.03
C ALA A 53 -1.72 -0.53 2.35
N ASP A 54 -3.02 -0.19 2.30
CA ASP A 54 -3.85 0.01 3.49
C ASP A 54 -4.03 -1.30 4.28
N ILE A 55 -4.23 -2.43 3.59
CA ILE A 55 -4.27 -3.77 4.20
C ILE A 55 -2.92 -4.10 4.86
N LEU A 56 -1.80 -3.77 4.22
CA LEU A 56 -0.46 -3.99 4.78
C LEU A 56 -0.26 -3.20 6.08
N MET A 57 -0.64 -1.92 6.08
CA MET A 57 -0.58 -1.06 7.26
C MET A 57 -1.52 -1.57 8.37
N THR A 58 -2.73 -2.00 8.01
CA THR A 58 -3.70 -2.56 8.96
C THR A 58 -3.19 -3.86 9.57
N THR A 59 -2.60 -4.74 8.77
CA THR A 59 -1.95 -5.97 9.25
C THR A 59 -0.85 -5.66 10.26
N MET A 60 0.02 -4.68 9.94
CA MET A 60 1.06 -4.23 10.87
C MET A 60 0.47 -3.74 12.20
N PHE A 61 -0.57 -2.91 12.16
CA PHE A 61 -1.19 -2.41 13.39
C PHE A 61 -1.95 -3.48 14.16
N ASN A 62 -2.60 -4.41 13.49
CA ASN A 62 -3.26 -5.53 14.16
C ASN A 62 -2.25 -6.40 14.92
N GLU A 63 -1.09 -6.67 14.33
CA GLU A 63 -0.01 -7.38 15.02
C GLU A 63 0.52 -6.58 16.23
N LEU A 64 0.72 -5.26 16.08
CA LEU A 64 1.14 -4.40 17.19
C LEU A 64 0.10 -4.35 18.33
N TYR A 65 -1.19 -4.22 18.01
CA TYR A 65 -2.27 -4.19 19.00
C TYR A 65 -2.45 -5.54 19.68
N ALA A 66 -2.37 -6.64 18.92
CA ALA A 66 -2.45 -7.99 19.48
C ALA A 66 -1.27 -8.30 20.39
N PHE A 67 -0.08 -7.84 20.01
CA PHE A 67 1.13 -8.00 20.82
C PHE A 67 1.14 -7.12 22.07
N ALA A 68 0.49 -5.94 22.04
CA ALA A 68 0.40 -4.99 23.15
C ALA A 68 1.77 -4.72 23.82
N PRO A 69 2.70 -4.07 23.10
CA PRO A 69 4.07 -3.92 23.55
C PRO A 69 4.17 -3.05 24.82
N ASP A 70 5.00 -3.49 25.77
CA ASP A 70 5.40 -2.69 26.93
C ASP A 70 6.54 -1.73 26.62
N GLY A 71 7.16 -1.89 25.45
CA GLY A 71 8.21 -1.01 24.99
C GLY A 71 8.87 -1.46 23.69
N LEU A 72 9.84 -0.65 23.28
CA LEU A 72 10.68 -0.84 22.11
C LEU A 72 12.14 -0.96 22.56
N LYS A 73 12.84 -2.01 22.13
CA LYS A 73 14.28 -2.15 22.33
C LYS A 73 15.05 -1.22 21.41
N THR A 74 15.79 -0.29 21.99
CA THR A 74 16.48 0.79 21.26
C THR A 74 17.79 0.34 20.62
N ASP A 75 18.44 -0.69 21.16
CA ASP A 75 19.68 -1.31 20.65
C ASP A 75 19.42 -2.25 19.47
N GLU A 76 18.23 -2.84 19.41
CA GLU A 76 17.77 -3.73 18.34
C GLU A 76 16.84 -3.02 17.33
N SER A 77 16.72 -1.68 17.40
CA SER A 77 15.87 -0.89 16.50
C SER A 77 16.68 0.15 15.71
N ASN A 78 16.39 0.27 14.42
CA ASN A 78 17.02 1.21 13.47
C ASN A 78 15.98 1.72 12.44
N ASP A 79 16.45 2.43 11.41
CA ASP A 79 15.59 3.02 10.36
C ASP A 79 14.81 1.98 9.53
N ASP A 80 15.19 0.70 9.56
CA ASP A 80 14.59 -0.39 8.78
C ASP A 80 13.87 -1.42 9.65
N THR A 81 14.25 -1.55 10.92
CA THR A 81 13.79 -2.58 11.85
C THR A 81 13.36 -1.98 13.17
N LEU A 82 12.17 -2.32 13.64
CA LEU A 82 11.70 -2.01 14.99
C LEU A 82 11.48 -3.31 15.76
N THR A 83 12.03 -3.37 16.98
CA THR A 83 11.93 -4.56 17.84
C THR A 83 11.19 -4.20 19.12
N PHE A 84 9.97 -4.72 19.24
CA PHE A 84 9.08 -4.51 20.37
C PHE A 84 9.19 -5.65 21.38
N VAL A 85 8.95 -5.33 22.64
CA VAL A 85 8.96 -6.29 23.76
C VAL A 85 7.65 -6.26 24.53
N ASN A 86 7.23 -7.42 24.98
CA ASN A 86 6.14 -7.59 25.94
C ASN A 86 6.65 -8.50 27.07
N GLU A 87 6.87 -7.90 28.23
CA GLU A 87 7.48 -8.51 29.42
C GLU A 87 6.59 -8.38 30.66
N ILE A 88 5.48 -7.65 30.56
CA ILE A 88 4.57 -7.34 31.66
C ILE A 88 3.19 -7.92 31.35
N LYS A 89 2.66 -8.70 32.28
CA LYS A 89 1.28 -9.17 32.26
C LYS A 89 0.50 -8.50 33.37
N LYS A 90 -0.66 -7.96 33.02
CA LYS A 90 -1.64 -7.48 34.00
C LYS A 90 -2.40 -8.66 34.60
N GLU A 91 -2.25 -8.87 35.90
CA GLU A 91 -2.93 -9.94 36.64
C GLU A 91 -3.72 -9.34 37.82
N ILE A 92 -4.88 -9.91 38.13
CA ILE A 92 -5.67 -9.50 39.29
C ILE A 92 -5.09 -10.20 40.52
N ASP A 93 -4.61 -9.44 41.49
CA ASP A 93 -4.30 -9.98 42.81
C ASP A 93 -5.60 -10.39 43.50
N THR A 94 -5.76 -11.70 43.73
CA THR A 94 -6.96 -12.28 44.35
C THR A 94 -7.18 -11.85 45.79
N ASN A 95 -6.16 -11.31 46.46
CA ASN A 95 -6.25 -10.86 47.86
C ASN A 95 -6.77 -9.43 47.98
N THR A 96 -6.34 -8.54 47.08
CA THR A 96 -6.69 -7.11 47.09
C THR A 96 -7.78 -6.75 46.08
N GLY A 97 -7.99 -7.60 45.07
CA GLY A 97 -8.86 -7.31 43.92
C GLY A 97 -8.29 -6.27 42.96
N LEU A 98 -7.03 -5.86 43.13
CA LEU A 98 -6.36 -4.86 42.30
C LEU A 98 -5.64 -5.52 41.11
N VAL A 99 -5.50 -4.77 40.02
CA VAL A 99 -4.68 -5.20 38.87
C VAL A 99 -3.24 -4.79 39.14
N GLU A 100 -2.35 -5.77 39.16
CA GLU A 100 -0.91 -5.58 39.30
C GLU A 100 -0.18 -6.00 38.03
N ASP A 101 0.93 -5.31 37.79
CA ASP A 101 1.86 -5.67 36.72
C ASP A 101 2.79 -6.77 37.25
N ARG A 102 2.82 -7.92 36.57
CA ARG A 102 3.73 -9.03 36.87
C ARG A 102 4.61 -9.33 35.68
N GLU A 103 5.87 -9.69 35.96
CA GLU A 103 6.79 -10.11 34.93
C GLU A 103 6.33 -11.44 34.29
N GLN A 104 6.45 -11.51 32.96
CA GLN A 104 6.19 -12.70 32.17
C GLN A 104 7.38 -13.07 31.30
N ALA A 105 7.34 -14.28 30.70
CA ALA A 105 8.34 -14.67 29.72
C ALA A 105 8.33 -13.67 28.56
N GLY A 106 9.44 -12.95 28.39
CA GLY A 106 9.56 -11.88 27.40
C GLY A 106 9.28 -12.38 26.00
N GLN A 107 8.29 -11.78 25.34
CA GLN A 107 7.99 -11.99 23.93
C GLN A 107 8.54 -10.80 23.13
N THR A 108 8.86 -11.04 21.86
CA THR A 108 9.34 -10.01 20.94
C THR A 108 8.51 -9.99 19.67
N LEU A 109 8.22 -8.80 19.16
CA LEU A 109 7.65 -8.59 17.84
C LEU A 109 8.63 -7.74 17.04
N GLN A 110 9.08 -8.24 15.89
CA GLN A 110 9.99 -7.54 15.01
C GLN A 110 9.29 -7.14 13.72
N ILE A 111 9.39 -5.87 13.34
CA ILE A 111 8.90 -5.33 12.08
C ILE A 111 10.11 -4.86 11.29
N THR A 112 10.32 -5.39 10.10
CA THR A 112 11.51 -5.12 9.28
C THR A 112 11.15 -4.81 7.83
N ILE A 113 11.75 -3.75 7.28
CA ILE A 113 11.79 -3.47 5.85
C ILE A 113 12.99 -4.23 5.26
N ASP A 114 12.71 -5.30 4.52
CA ASP A 114 13.71 -6.06 3.79
C ASP A 114 14.09 -5.34 2.49
N LYS A 115 15.29 -4.77 2.49
CA LYS A 115 15.86 -4.06 1.33
C LYS A 115 16.21 -4.98 0.17
N THR A 116 16.45 -6.27 0.44
CA THR A 116 16.86 -7.23 -0.59
C THR A 116 15.66 -7.70 -1.39
N ASN A 117 14.57 -8.04 -0.68
CA ASN A 117 13.34 -8.55 -1.29
C ASN A 117 12.29 -7.46 -1.53
N GLU A 118 12.60 -6.19 -1.22
CA GLU A 118 11.67 -5.06 -1.34
C GLU A 118 10.33 -5.35 -0.64
N ALA A 119 10.38 -5.90 0.56
CA ALA A 119 9.22 -6.42 1.27
C ALA A 119 9.20 -6.02 2.74
N LEU A 120 8.01 -6.01 3.33
CA LEU A 120 7.80 -5.90 4.76
C LEU A 120 7.74 -7.31 5.38
N LEU A 121 8.54 -7.51 6.43
CA LEU A 121 8.59 -8.71 7.24
C LEU A 121 8.04 -8.41 8.64
N ILE A 122 7.22 -9.32 9.17
CA ILE A 122 6.80 -9.34 10.58
C ILE A 122 7.24 -10.66 11.18
N ASN A 123 8.08 -10.62 12.22
CA ASN A 123 8.74 -11.79 12.81
C ASN A 123 9.43 -12.69 11.76
N GLY A 124 10.03 -12.08 10.74
CA GLY A 124 10.68 -12.77 9.62
C GLY A 124 9.74 -13.30 8.53
N ASN A 125 8.42 -13.23 8.72
CA ASN A 125 7.44 -13.64 7.71
C ASN A 125 7.09 -12.47 6.79
N GLN A 126 7.16 -12.69 5.48
CA GLN A 126 6.73 -11.70 4.50
C GLN A 126 5.22 -11.51 4.54
N VAL A 127 4.80 -10.26 4.75
CA VAL A 127 3.38 -9.84 4.75
C VAL A 127 3.01 -9.01 3.52
N THR A 128 3.99 -8.70 2.67
CA THR A 128 3.79 -7.93 1.43
C THR A 128 3.17 -8.82 0.35
N PRO A 129 2.06 -8.42 -0.29
CA PRO A 129 1.43 -9.19 -1.36
C PRO A 129 2.29 -9.18 -2.63
N SER A 130 2.10 -10.16 -3.52
CA SER A 130 3.00 -10.42 -4.66
C SER A 130 3.03 -9.33 -5.74
N ASN A 131 1.96 -8.54 -5.85
CA ASN A 131 1.81 -7.46 -6.83
C ASN A 131 2.20 -6.08 -6.26
N LEU A 132 2.53 -6.02 -4.96
CA LEU A 132 3.03 -4.82 -4.30
C LEU A 132 4.49 -5.03 -3.92
N ARG A 133 5.30 -3.97 -4.03
CA ARG A 133 6.66 -3.94 -3.49
C ARG A 133 6.89 -2.70 -2.64
N ILE A 134 7.76 -2.81 -1.66
CA ILE A 134 8.23 -1.70 -0.84
C ILE A 134 9.41 -1.02 -1.53
N VAL A 135 9.27 0.27 -1.81
CA VAL A 135 10.35 1.13 -2.31
C VAL A 135 11.22 1.53 -1.11
N SER A 136 12.24 0.71 -0.85
CA SER A 136 12.97 0.69 0.43
C SER A 136 13.83 1.92 0.71
N ASP A 137 14.29 2.62 -0.33
CA ASP A 137 15.01 3.90 -0.23
C ASP A 137 14.11 5.07 0.23
N GLN A 138 12.81 4.95 -0.01
CA GLN A 138 11.80 5.94 0.36
C GLN A 138 10.96 5.54 1.58
N SER A 139 11.20 4.34 2.10
CA SER A 139 10.49 3.76 3.24
C SER A 139 11.39 3.78 4.48
N LYS A 140 10.82 4.11 5.64
CA LYS A 140 11.53 4.20 6.92
C LYS A 140 10.62 3.88 8.09
N LEU A 141 11.20 3.21 9.08
CA LEU A 141 10.63 3.04 10.40
C LEU A 141 11.43 3.91 11.38
N THR A 142 10.76 4.82 12.07
CA THR A 142 11.43 5.71 13.03
C THR A 142 10.64 5.75 14.31
N TYR A 143 11.25 6.19 15.40
CA TYR A 143 10.56 6.33 16.68
C TYR A 143 11.06 7.55 17.45
N THR A 144 10.18 8.13 18.25
CA THR A 144 10.49 9.17 19.22
C THR A 144 10.17 8.63 20.60
N CYS A 145 11.21 8.44 21.42
CA CYS A 145 11.03 7.95 22.78
C CYS A 145 10.69 9.08 23.75
N VAL A 146 9.63 8.90 24.55
CA VAL A 146 9.23 9.84 25.59
C VAL A 146 9.75 9.39 26.96
N ARG A 147 9.67 8.08 27.25
CA ARG A 147 10.18 7.50 28.49
C ARG A 147 11.11 6.33 28.20
N ALA A 148 12.40 6.54 28.44
CA ALA A 148 13.41 5.49 28.34
C ALA A 148 13.72 4.91 29.72
N GLN A 149 13.91 3.60 29.78
CA GLN A 149 14.43 2.90 30.94
C GLN A 149 15.46 1.87 30.47
N GLN A 150 16.73 2.11 30.77
CA GLN A 150 17.85 1.35 30.20
C GLN A 150 17.80 1.36 28.66
N ASN A 151 17.81 0.19 28.00
CA ASN A 151 17.72 0.06 26.54
C ASN A 151 16.28 -0.07 26.02
N VAL A 152 15.27 0.00 26.88
CA VAL A 152 13.86 -0.10 26.48
C VAL A 152 13.21 1.27 26.53
N CYS A 153 12.69 1.72 25.39
CA CYS A 153 11.75 2.81 25.36
C CYS A 153 10.39 2.29 25.83
N LYS A 154 9.92 2.71 27.01
CA LYS A 154 8.66 2.25 27.61
C LYS A 154 7.44 3.00 27.10
N SER A 155 7.63 4.21 26.56
CA SER A 155 6.56 4.92 25.88
C SER A 155 7.12 5.88 24.85
N GLY A 156 6.45 5.99 23.72
CA GLY A 156 6.88 6.79 22.60
C GLY A 156 5.89 6.78 21.44
N VAL A 157 6.29 7.40 20.35
CA VAL A 157 5.55 7.40 19.09
C VAL A 157 6.44 6.79 18.01
N ILE A 158 5.99 5.70 17.40
CA ILE A 158 6.60 5.20 16.17
C ILE A 158 6.02 5.97 14.98
N SER A 159 6.86 6.29 14.01
CA SER A 159 6.50 6.90 12.75
C SER A 159 6.89 5.95 11.62
N ILE A 160 5.88 5.46 10.91
CA ILE A 160 6.00 4.50 9.84
C ILE A 160 5.80 5.27 8.53
N ARG A 161 6.80 5.23 7.66
CA ARG A 161 6.72 5.76 6.30
C ARG A 161 6.96 4.60 5.34
N LEU A 162 5.95 4.21 4.56
CA LEU A 162 6.05 3.12 3.59
C LEU A 162 5.76 3.67 2.20
N SER A 163 6.75 3.64 1.31
CA SER A 163 6.57 3.90 -0.10
C SER A 163 6.37 2.58 -0.82
N VAL A 164 5.31 2.48 -1.62
CA VAL A 164 4.92 1.24 -2.30
C VAL A 164 4.78 1.48 -3.79
N GLN A 165 5.02 0.43 -4.56
CA GLN A 165 4.83 0.45 -6.01
C GLN A 165 4.21 -0.86 -6.50
N ASP A 166 3.48 -0.79 -7.61
CA ASP A 166 3.01 -1.98 -8.32
C ASP A 166 4.20 -2.72 -8.93
N ASN A 167 4.23 -4.05 -8.80
CA ASN A 167 5.35 -4.87 -9.25
C ASN A 167 5.40 -4.99 -10.79
N ASP A 168 4.23 -5.01 -11.43
CA ASP A 168 4.10 -5.23 -12.88
C ASP A 168 4.25 -3.92 -13.67
N HIS A 169 3.78 -2.80 -13.11
CA HIS A 169 3.69 -1.50 -13.80
C HIS A 169 4.68 -0.46 -13.25
N ARG A 170 5.89 -0.89 -12.91
CA ARG A 170 6.93 -0.04 -12.29
C ARG A 170 7.83 0.72 -13.27
N ASN A 171 7.82 0.35 -14.55
CA ASN A 171 8.70 0.96 -15.55
C ASN A 171 8.04 2.23 -16.11
N PRO A 172 8.71 3.40 -16.09
CA PRO A 172 8.20 4.63 -16.71
C PRO A 172 7.83 4.50 -18.19
N ASP A 173 8.42 3.55 -18.91
CA ASP A 173 8.10 3.28 -20.32
C ASP A 173 6.83 2.42 -20.50
N ASP A 174 6.24 1.92 -19.42
CA ASP A 174 5.00 1.15 -19.45
C ASP A 174 3.80 2.07 -19.76
N PRO A 175 2.95 1.76 -20.77
CA PRO A 175 1.73 2.52 -21.04
C PRO A 175 0.73 2.59 -19.87
N LEU A 176 0.88 1.73 -18.86
CA LEU A 176 0.11 1.70 -17.61
C LEU A 176 0.99 1.96 -16.38
N TYR A 177 2.14 2.63 -16.54
CA TYR A 177 3.05 2.98 -15.44
C TYR A 177 2.32 3.59 -14.24
N ILE A 178 2.62 3.06 -13.06
CA ILE A 178 2.15 3.54 -11.77
C ILE A 178 3.32 4.14 -10.98
N GLU A 179 3.17 5.41 -10.65
CA GLU A 179 4.10 6.11 -9.76
C GLU A 179 4.03 5.51 -8.35
N PRO A 180 5.17 5.35 -7.67
CA PRO A 180 5.17 5.00 -6.26
C PRO A 180 4.38 6.03 -5.44
N PHE A 181 3.67 5.58 -4.42
CA PHE A 181 3.07 6.49 -3.45
C PHE A 181 3.46 6.10 -2.03
N THR A 182 3.44 7.09 -1.14
CA THR A 182 3.88 6.91 0.25
C THR A 182 2.70 6.99 1.22
N LEU A 183 2.60 5.99 2.08
CA LEU A 183 1.79 5.99 3.28
C LEU A 183 2.62 6.48 4.47
N GLN A 184 2.01 7.30 5.31
CA GLN A 184 2.60 7.73 6.57
C GLN A 184 1.60 7.53 7.69
N SER A 185 2.03 6.86 8.76
CA SER A 185 1.21 6.66 9.95
C SER A 185 2.06 6.76 11.21
N GLN A 186 1.40 7.01 12.33
CA GLN A 186 2.02 7.13 13.64
C GLN A 186 1.25 6.28 14.64
N PHE A 187 1.97 5.65 15.55
CA PHE A 187 1.39 4.80 16.58
C PHE A 187 2.07 5.09 17.92
N GLY A 188 1.24 5.36 18.93
CA GLY A 188 1.70 5.58 20.30
C GLY A 188 1.65 4.28 21.09
N PHE A 189 2.66 4.07 21.93
CA PHE A 189 2.72 2.99 22.90
C PHE A 189 3.20 3.52 24.26
#